data_AF-A0A812L0V3-F1
#
_entry.id   AF-A0A812L0V3-F1
#
_cell.length_a   1.000
_cell.length_b   1.000
_cell.length_c   1.000
_cell.angle_alpha   90.00
_cell.angle_beta   90.00
_cell.angle_gamma   90.00
#
_symmetry.space_group_name_H-M   'P 1'
#
loop_
_entity.id
_entity.type
_entity.pdbx_description
1 polymer ?
#
loop_
_entity_poly.entity_id
_entity_poly.type
_entity_poly.pdbx_seq_one_letter_code
_entity_poly.pdbx_strand_id
1 'polypeptide(L)'
;MGVALSRGKKRRELQVQLRGAEASERERWLREQRLLADLDARTRCPHLLVQIRSLGLVEICGKNHGGIFERLGDWLQRTWGLVVHSTDIRPDIYVPCNPLQSPKLRLQVRPIDEWGRLCDRSFAAGPQQADGQVLGANRFLKTRGKDGESNMGKLTMALVSFMTNTCGWGLKFIDGCNLGRNGQIREMQMKFTAPHPLNLVAPHLMIDLRQAGYIEIYGPDTRGVYGFLHQWLEKNWNATVLPADFQFCDRKYRCRAFQKRGSEGENNMGLCAMHLVDFLSKGCHWKMIACNASNFGRLGDQREQQIVLRYDDFAHQDCDHLLVELRDVGYVEVSGIQNAPSAAAAMHEFFSHQWRCSEYRNSIFEVFNAKYCDRKYRTPPNFYFRDGLRNNLGRRTLELATFMSSRGWELAACNGGSLTLPNQKKHANGLVREHQIKFVGAKREGLSSCPLLMVEFRSVPARDVMGRASHESFIEITGANVNDVHGKLAGFVQSHMQSRLIATATPTCDLGFVCDAFHMKEAALDCKEGRFLGETNFGKYAMRLCDYMVDYLG
;
A
#
# COMPACT_ATOMS: atom_id res chain seq x y z
N MET A 1 -20.37 -34.11 40.85
CA MET A 1 -21.53 -33.50 40.15
C MET A 1 -21.37 -32.00 39.88
N GLY A 2 -20.94 -31.16 40.84
CA GLY A 2 -20.88 -29.69 40.66
C GLY A 2 -19.99 -29.19 39.49
N VAL A 3 -18.84 -29.81 39.24
CA VAL A 3 -17.93 -29.43 38.14
C VAL A 3 -18.53 -29.72 36.76
N ALA A 4 -19.23 -30.86 36.60
CA ALA A 4 -19.85 -31.23 35.33
C ALA A 4 -21.02 -30.30 34.95
N LEU A 5 -21.86 -29.95 35.93
CA LEU A 5 -22.95 -28.98 35.77
C LEU A 5 -22.43 -27.58 35.42
N SER A 6 -21.36 -27.13 36.08
CA SER A 6 -20.69 -25.86 35.78
C SER A 6 -20.09 -25.82 34.36
N ARG A 7 -19.43 -26.90 33.91
CA ARG A 7 -18.91 -27.02 32.53
C ARG A 7 -20.03 -27.00 31.49
N GLY A 8 -21.15 -27.67 31.75
CA GLY A 8 -22.33 -27.67 30.88
C GLY A 8 -22.93 -26.28 30.72
N LYS A 9 -23.07 -25.53 31.83
CA LYS A 9 -23.53 -24.14 31.82
C LYS A 9 -22.60 -23.25 31.00
N LYS A 10 -21.28 -23.32 31.26
CA LYS A 10 -20.31 -22.51 30.53
C LYS A 10 -20.28 -22.80 29.03
N ARG A 11 -20.40 -24.08 28.64
CA ARG A 11 -20.49 -24.47 27.23
C ARG A 11 -21.71 -23.85 26.55
N ARG A 12 -22.89 -23.87 27.20
CA ARG A 12 -24.11 -23.26 26.66
C ARG A 12 -23.97 -21.75 26.52
N GLU A 13 -23.37 -21.07 27.50
CA GLU A 13 -23.07 -19.64 27.41
C GLU A 13 -22.20 -19.32 26.18
N LEU A 14 -21.11 -20.08 25.98
CA LEU A 14 -20.23 -19.90 24.82
C LEU A 14 -20.95 -20.21 23.50
N GLN A 15 -21.84 -21.20 23.46
CA GLN A 15 -22.65 -21.50 22.27
C GLN A 15 -23.59 -20.35 21.91
N VAL A 16 -24.25 -19.76 22.90
CA VAL A 16 -25.12 -18.59 22.69
C VAL A 16 -24.30 -17.40 22.20
N GLN A 17 -23.12 -17.16 22.79
CA GLN A 17 -22.22 -16.09 22.36
C GLN A 17 -21.74 -16.26 20.91
N LEU A 18 -21.31 -17.46 20.51
CA LEU A 18 -20.87 -17.74 19.14
C LEU A 18 -22.01 -17.58 18.14
N ARG A 19 -23.18 -18.16 18.41
CA ARG A 19 -24.35 -18.04 17.52
C ARG A 19 -24.80 -16.59 17.38
N GLY A 20 -24.77 -15.81 18.46
CA GLY A 20 -25.07 -14.39 18.42
C GLY A 20 -24.09 -13.62 17.54
N ALA A 21 -22.78 -13.87 17.69
CA ALA A 21 -21.76 -13.24 16.85
C ALA A 21 -21.92 -13.60 15.36
N GLU A 22 -22.13 -14.88 15.04
CA GLU A 22 -22.34 -15.36 13.67
C GLU A 22 -23.62 -14.77 13.05
N ALA A 23 -24.70 -14.65 13.82
CA ALA A 23 -25.94 -14.02 13.36
C ALA A 23 -25.71 -12.53 13.03
N SER A 24 -25.02 -11.78 13.90
CA SER A 24 -24.70 -10.37 13.66
C SER A 24 -23.76 -10.16 12.47
N GLU A 25 -22.80 -11.07 12.25
CA GLU A 25 -21.96 -11.05 11.05
C GLU A 25 -22.78 -11.28 9.78
N ARG A 26 -23.67 -12.28 9.80
CA ARG A 26 -24.54 -12.59 8.67
C ARG A 26 -25.49 -11.44 8.32
N GLU A 27 -26.10 -10.81 9.32
CA GLU A 27 -26.98 -9.64 9.09
C GLU A 27 -26.22 -8.46 8.48
N ARG A 28 -25.00 -8.18 8.97
CA ARG A 28 -24.13 -7.15 8.40
C ARG A 28 -23.75 -7.47 6.96
N TRP A 29 -23.38 -8.71 6.67
CA TRP A 29 -23.08 -9.15 5.32
C TRP A 29 -24.28 -9.03 4.38
N LEU A 30 -25.48 -9.44 4.78
CA LEU A 30 -26.70 -9.28 3.97
C LEU A 30 -27.03 -7.80 3.68
N ARG A 31 -26.70 -6.91 4.62
CA ARG A 31 -26.83 -5.46 4.41
C ARG A 31 -25.78 -4.96 3.42
N GLU A 32 -24.51 -5.33 3.60
CA GLU A 32 -23.41 -5.01 2.69
C GLU A 32 -23.72 -5.45 1.26
N GLN A 33 -24.14 -6.70 1.06
CA GLN A 33 -24.47 -7.23 -0.27
C GLN A 33 -25.54 -6.38 -0.98
N ARG A 34 -26.58 -5.97 -0.27
CA ARG A 34 -27.63 -5.11 -0.84
C ARG A 34 -27.10 -3.73 -1.23
N LEU A 35 -26.33 -3.09 -0.35
CA LEU A 35 -25.78 -1.76 -0.59
C LEU A 35 -24.79 -1.77 -1.76
N LEU A 36 -23.90 -2.76 -1.81
CA LEU A 36 -22.92 -2.87 -2.88
C LEU A 36 -23.55 -3.31 -4.20
N ALA A 37 -24.59 -4.15 -4.20
CA ALA A 37 -25.31 -4.50 -5.42
C ALA A 37 -26.02 -3.28 -6.04
N ASP A 38 -26.64 -2.41 -5.23
CA ASP A 38 -27.26 -1.17 -5.74
C ASP A 38 -26.21 -0.24 -6.37
N LEU A 39 -25.07 -0.07 -5.70
CA LEU A 39 -23.96 0.72 -6.24
C LEU A 39 -23.36 0.08 -7.50
N ASP A 40 -23.19 -1.23 -7.50
CA ASP A 40 -22.60 -1.97 -8.60
C ASP A 40 -23.47 -1.91 -9.86
N ALA A 41 -24.81 -1.83 -9.70
CA ALA A 41 -25.75 -1.65 -10.81
C ALA A 41 -25.71 -0.23 -11.43
N ARG A 42 -25.21 0.75 -10.67
CA ARG A 42 -25.25 2.18 -11.01
C ARG A 42 -23.97 2.69 -11.66
N THR A 43 -22.82 2.18 -11.25
CA THR A 43 -21.50 2.58 -11.79
C THR A 43 -21.07 1.74 -13.00
N ARG A 44 -20.55 2.41 -14.03
CA ARG A 44 -20.25 1.87 -15.37
C ARG A 44 -18.75 1.71 -15.64
N CYS A 45 -17.88 2.43 -14.93
CA CYS A 45 -16.44 2.41 -15.14
C CYS A 45 -15.70 1.69 -13.99
N PRO A 46 -15.74 0.34 -13.93
CA PRO A 46 -15.25 -0.38 -12.78
C PRO A 46 -13.73 -0.36 -12.65
N HIS A 47 -13.29 -0.32 -11.40
CA HIS A 47 -11.93 -0.55 -10.98
C HIS A 47 -11.79 -1.93 -10.35
N LEU A 48 -10.58 -2.46 -10.45
CA LEU A 48 -10.20 -3.73 -9.84
C LEU A 48 -8.91 -3.53 -9.04
N LEU A 49 -8.92 -3.96 -7.79
CA LEU A 49 -7.73 -4.08 -6.97
C LEU A 49 -7.37 -5.56 -6.84
N VAL A 50 -6.15 -5.90 -7.23
CA VAL A 50 -5.59 -7.23 -6.98
C VAL A 50 -4.46 -7.09 -5.98
N GLN A 51 -4.46 -7.92 -4.94
CA GLN A 51 -3.42 -7.94 -3.91
C GLN A 51 -2.76 -9.31 -3.86
N ILE A 52 -1.43 -9.37 -3.95
CA ILE A 52 -0.65 -10.59 -3.75
C ILE A 52 0.02 -10.48 -2.39
N ARG A 53 -0.19 -11.46 -1.51
CA ARG A 53 0.42 -11.52 -0.19
C ARG A 53 1.37 -12.70 -0.08
N SER A 54 2.53 -12.48 0.51
CA SER A 54 3.54 -13.53 0.77
C SER A 54 3.06 -14.63 1.71
N LEU A 55 1.93 -14.43 2.37
CA LEU A 55 1.26 -15.47 3.14
C LEU A 55 0.59 -16.53 2.27
N GLY A 56 0.69 -16.44 0.93
CA GLY A 56 0.14 -17.40 -0.01
C GLY A 56 -1.29 -17.09 -0.45
N LEU A 57 -1.69 -15.82 -0.38
CA LEU A 57 -3.02 -15.34 -0.72
C LEU A 57 -2.97 -14.38 -1.91
N VAL A 58 -3.99 -14.46 -2.76
CA VAL A 58 -4.31 -13.46 -3.78
C VAL A 58 -5.74 -13.01 -3.58
N GLU A 59 -5.93 -11.71 -3.34
CA GLU A 59 -7.23 -11.11 -3.08
C GLU A 59 -7.62 -10.20 -4.24
N ILE A 60 -8.89 -10.24 -4.61
CA ILE A 60 -9.45 -9.46 -5.71
C ILE A 60 -10.65 -8.70 -5.17
N CYS A 61 -10.63 -7.38 -5.34
CA CYS A 61 -11.68 -6.46 -4.93
C CYS A 61 -12.13 -5.62 -6.11
N GLY A 62 -13.43 -5.42 -6.26
CA GLY A 62 -14.06 -4.74 -7.40
C GLY A 62 -15.20 -5.57 -7.97
N LYS A 63 -15.62 -5.26 -9.20
CA LYS A 63 -16.76 -5.94 -9.85
C LYS A 63 -16.31 -7.01 -10.82
N ASN A 64 -17.17 -8.01 -11.05
CA ASN A 64 -16.97 -9.01 -12.11
C ASN A 64 -17.29 -8.45 -13.52
N HIS A 65 -16.59 -7.39 -13.92
CA HIS A 65 -16.82 -6.78 -15.23
C HIS A 65 -16.21 -7.64 -16.34
N GLY A 66 -17.01 -8.00 -17.34
CA GLY A 66 -16.58 -8.80 -18.49
C GLY A 66 -16.06 -10.21 -18.12
N GLY A 67 -16.53 -10.79 -17.01
CA GLY A 67 -16.10 -12.12 -16.56
C GLY A 67 -14.66 -12.17 -16.04
N ILE A 68 -14.12 -11.04 -15.56
CA ILE A 68 -12.72 -10.96 -15.13
C ILE A 68 -12.40 -11.89 -13.96
N PHE A 69 -13.35 -12.20 -13.08
CA PHE A 69 -13.11 -13.11 -11.95
C PHE A 69 -12.81 -14.52 -12.42
N GLU A 70 -13.56 -15.02 -13.40
CA GLU A 70 -13.36 -16.34 -13.99
C GLU A 70 -12.04 -16.37 -14.78
N ARG A 71 -11.81 -15.38 -15.63
CA ARG A 71 -10.58 -15.29 -16.43
C ARG A 71 -9.31 -15.23 -15.57
N LEU A 72 -9.30 -14.38 -14.54
CA LEU A 72 -8.19 -14.27 -13.62
C LEU A 72 -8.07 -15.52 -12.75
N GLY A 73 -9.19 -16.07 -12.28
CA GLY A 73 -9.21 -17.32 -11.51
C GLY A 73 -8.59 -18.49 -12.26
N ASP A 74 -9.01 -18.70 -13.51
CA ASP A 74 -8.47 -19.78 -14.36
C ASP A 74 -6.97 -19.57 -14.64
N TRP A 75 -6.53 -18.32 -14.80
CA TRP A 75 -5.11 -18.01 -15.00
C TRP A 75 -4.29 -18.27 -13.74
N LEU A 76 -4.79 -17.86 -12.56
CA LEU A 76 -4.14 -18.09 -11.26
C LEU A 76 -4.03 -19.59 -10.96
N GLN A 77 -5.08 -20.36 -11.24
CA GLN A 77 -5.08 -21.82 -11.09
C GLN A 77 -4.07 -22.48 -12.02
N ARG A 78 -4.08 -22.14 -13.31
CA ARG A 78 -3.19 -22.75 -14.32
C ARG A 78 -1.74 -22.35 -14.16
N THR A 79 -1.48 -21.08 -13.87
CA THR A 79 -0.11 -20.51 -13.88
C THR A 79 0.57 -20.65 -12.53
N TRP A 80 -0.17 -20.46 -11.44
CA TRP A 80 0.37 -20.42 -10.08
C TRP A 80 -0.08 -21.60 -9.20
N GLY A 81 -0.98 -22.45 -9.70
CA GLY A 81 -1.48 -23.60 -8.94
C GLY A 81 -2.33 -23.20 -7.74
N LEU A 82 -2.88 -21.98 -7.72
CA LEU A 82 -3.72 -21.52 -6.61
C LEU A 82 -5.09 -22.19 -6.66
N VAL A 83 -5.74 -22.29 -5.51
CA VAL A 83 -7.12 -22.78 -5.39
C VAL A 83 -8.01 -21.66 -4.85
N VAL A 84 -9.32 -21.77 -5.07
CA VAL A 84 -10.27 -20.83 -4.46
C VAL A 84 -10.13 -20.88 -2.94
N HIS A 85 -9.98 -19.71 -2.31
CA HIS A 85 -9.84 -19.65 -0.86
C HIS A 85 -11.13 -20.16 -0.20
N SER A 86 -10.99 -21.21 0.60
CA SER A 86 -12.09 -22.03 1.10
C SER A 86 -12.07 -22.24 2.61
N THR A 87 -11.07 -21.71 3.32
CA THR A 87 -10.91 -21.85 4.77
C THR A 87 -10.94 -20.49 5.45
N ASP A 88 -11.32 -20.47 6.71
CA ASP A 88 -11.32 -19.29 7.56
C ASP A 88 -10.88 -19.67 8.98
N ILE A 89 -10.34 -18.69 9.72
CA ILE A 89 -9.94 -18.87 11.11
C ILE A 89 -11.00 -18.24 11.99
N ARG A 90 -11.75 -19.06 12.73
CA ARG A 90 -12.87 -18.59 13.55
C ARG A 90 -12.83 -19.10 14.98
N PRO A 91 -13.38 -18.33 15.94
CA PRO A 91 -13.59 -18.82 17.30
C PRO A 91 -14.50 -20.05 17.34
N ASP A 92 -14.07 -21.08 18.07
CA ASP A 92 -14.83 -22.28 18.39
C ASP A 92 -14.68 -22.65 19.87
N ILE A 93 -15.64 -23.41 20.38
CA ILE A 93 -15.62 -23.97 21.73
C ILE A 93 -14.65 -25.13 21.79
N TYR A 94 -13.51 -24.87 22.43
CA TYR A 94 -12.61 -25.90 22.87
C TYR A 94 -13.05 -26.44 24.23
N VAL A 95 -13.26 -27.76 24.30
CA VAL A 95 -13.52 -28.49 25.55
C VAL A 95 -12.24 -29.20 25.96
N PRO A 96 -11.55 -28.75 27.03
CA PRO A 96 -10.32 -29.40 27.48
C PRO A 96 -10.55 -30.86 27.92
N CYS A 97 -9.58 -31.73 27.67
CA CYS A 97 -9.59 -33.11 28.17
C CYS A 97 -9.51 -33.16 29.70
N ASN A 98 -8.78 -32.21 30.32
CA ASN A 98 -8.72 -32.11 31.79
C ASN A 98 -10.09 -31.64 32.34
N PRO A 99 -10.77 -32.45 33.17
CA PRO A 99 -12.09 -32.13 33.71
C PRO A 99 -12.09 -30.92 34.66
N LEU A 100 -10.93 -30.50 35.18
CA LEU A 100 -10.77 -29.29 36.00
C LEU A 100 -10.71 -28.01 35.17
N GLN A 101 -10.57 -28.10 33.85
CA GLN A 101 -10.54 -26.94 32.97
C GLN A 101 -11.90 -26.67 32.32
N SER A 102 -12.36 -25.42 32.43
CA SER A 102 -13.59 -24.95 31.81
C SER A 102 -13.46 -24.86 30.29
N PRO A 103 -14.56 -25.12 29.53
CA PRO A 103 -14.62 -24.81 28.11
C PRO A 103 -14.25 -23.35 27.84
N LYS A 104 -13.57 -23.10 26.72
CA LYS A 104 -13.12 -21.77 26.30
C LYS A 104 -13.17 -21.63 24.78
N LEU A 105 -13.16 -20.39 24.31
CA LEU A 105 -13.01 -20.13 22.88
C LEU A 105 -11.55 -20.33 22.46
N ARG A 106 -11.35 -20.94 21.29
CA ARG A 106 -10.08 -21.01 20.59
C ARG A 106 -10.32 -20.81 19.10
N LEU A 107 -9.37 -20.18 18.42
CA LEU A 107 -9.38 -20.10 16.97
C LEU A 107 -9.22 -21.51 16.38
N GLN A 108 -10.05 -21.84 15.40
CA GLN A 108 -10.00 -23.07 14.63
C GLN A 108 -10.15 -22.77 13.14
N VAL A 109 -9.48 -23.58 12.32
CA VAL A 109 -9.65 -23.55 10.87
C VAL A 109 -10.96 -24.26 10.52
N ARG A 110 -11.80 -23.60 9.75
CA ARG A 110 -13.09 -24.11 9.29
C ARG A 110 -13.31 -23.76 7.81
N PRO A 111 -14.24 -24.41 7.10
CA PRO A 111 -14.69 -23.93 5.80
C PRO A 111 -15.19 -22.48 5.90
N ILE A 112 -14.91 -21.68 4.88
CA ILE A 112 -15.35 -20.29 4.82
C ILE A 112 -16.86 -20.23 4.53
N ASP A 113 -17.60 -19.57 5.41
CA ASP A 113 -18.99 -19.20 5.13
C ASP A 113 -19.04 -18.04 4.12
N GLU A 114 -20.16 -17.89 3.41
CA GLU A 114 -20.35 -16.78 2.45
C GLU A 114 -20.15 -15.41 3.12
N TRP A 115 -20.68 -15.23 4.34
CA TRP A 115 -20.51 -14.00 5.11
C TRP A 115 -19.12 -13.82 5.72
N GLY A 116 -18.25 -14.83 5.63
CA GLY A 116 -16.84 -14.76 6.03
C GLY A 116 -15.91 -14.20 4.96
N ARG A 117 -16.40 -13.99 3.74
CA ARG A 117 -15.60 -13.48 2.62
C ARG A 117 -15.49 -11.96 2.69
N LEU A 118 -14.29 -11.47 3.01
CA LEU A 118 -14.04 -10.03 3.09
C LEU A 118 -13.78 -9.40 1.72
N CYS A 119 -13.08 -10.10 0.83
CA CYS A 119 -12.84 -9.68 -0.55
C CYS A 119 -13.93 -10.22 -1.49
N ASP A 120 -14.06 -9.63 -2.68
CA ASP A 120 -15.04 -10.11 -3.69
C ASP A 120 -14.66 -11.50 -4.22
N ARG A 121 -13.35 -11.74 -4.41
CA ARG A 121 -12.78 -13.06 -4.65
C ARG A 121 -11.43 -13.19 -3.96
N SER A 122 -11.07 -14.42 -3.60
CA SER A 122 -9.74 -14.73 -3.07
C SER A 122 -9.29 -16.14 -3.44
N PHE A 123 -7.99 -16.28 -3.62
CA PHE A 123 -7.30 -17.52 -3.97
C PHE A 123 -6.15 -17.76 -2.99
N ALA A 124 -5.82 -19.02 -2.75
CA ALA A 124 -4.78 -19.42 -1.82
C ALA A 124 -3.88 -20.50 -2.45
N ALA A 125 -2.61 -20.54 -2.05
CA ALA A 125 -1.68 -21.59 -2.48
C ALA A 125 -2.01 -22.99 -1.91
N GLY A 126 -2.90 -23.04 -0.92
CA GLY A 126 -3.36 -24.25 -0.25
C GLY A 126 -4.28 -23.94 0.92
N PRO A 127 -4.52 -24.91 1.83
CA PRO A 127 -5.31 -24.68 3.04
C PRO A 127 -4.61 -23.73 4.02
N GLN A 128 -5.38 -22.86 4.67
CA GLN A 128 -4.88 -22.02 5.75
C GLN A 128 -4.72 -22.83 7.05
N GLN A 129 -3.65 -22.58 7.79
CA GLN A 129 -3.36 -23.17 9.09
C GLN A 129 -3.90 -22.29 10.22
N ALA A 130 -4.00 -22.84 11.43
CA ALA A 130 -4.51 -22.11 12.59
C ALA A 130 -3.63 -20.91 13.01
N ASP A 131 -2.39 -20.84 12.54
CA ASP A 131 -1.47 -19.71 12.75
C ASP A 131 -1.60 -18.61 11.67
N GLY A 132 -2.50 -18.78 10.69
CA GLY A 132 -2.72 -17.84 9.59
C GLY A 132 -1.92 -18.14 8.32
N GLN A 133 -0.92 -19.03 8.38
CA GLN A 133 -0.10 -19.35 7.22
C GLN A 133 -0.85 -20.25 6.23
N VAL A 134 -0.59 -20.09 4.94
CA VAL A 134 -1.13 -20.98 3.90
C VAL A 134 -0.12 -22.09 3.60
N LEU A 135 -0.56 -23.34 3.72
CA LEU A 135 0.24 -24.49 3.34
C LEU A 135 0.61 -24.41 1.86
N GLY A 136 1.89 -24.66 1.55
CA GLY A 136 2.36 -24.64 0.17
C GLY A 136 2.59 -23.23 -0.39
N ALA A 137 2.47 -22.16 0.40
CA ALA A 137 2.80 -20.79 -0.03
C ALA A 137 4.16 -20.71 -0.75
N ASN A 138 5.16 -21.44 -0.24
CA ASN A 138 6.51 -21.50 -0.81
C ASN A 138 6.63 -22.09 -2.23
N ARG A 139 5.59 -22.79 -2.74
CA ARG A 139 5.56 -23.30 -4.11
C ARG A 139 5.32 -22.17 -5.12
N PHE A 140 4.51 -21.20 -4.72
CA PHE A 140 4.11 -20.04 -5.51
C PHE A 140 5.02 -18.84 -5.20
N LEU A 141 5.09 -18.45 -3.93
CA LEU A 141 5.89 -17.34 -3.46
C LEU A 141 7.19 -17.85 -2.86
N LYS A 142 8.31 -17.46 -3.47
CA LYS A 142 9.64 -17.88 -3.06
C LYS A 142 10.31 -16.72 -2.32
N THR A 143 10.84 -17.01 -1.15
CA THR A 143 11.69 -16.08 -0.38
C THR A 143 12.98 -16.79 0.02
N ARG A 144 14.11 -16.08 0.02
CA ARG A 144 15.40 -16.63 0.46
C ARG A 144 16.35 -15.54 0.97
N GLY A 145 17.43 -16.00 1.59
CA GLY A 145 18.50 -15.14 2.09
C GLY A 145 18.11 -14.33 3.34
N LYS A 146 19.11 -13.70 3.96
CA LYS A 146 18.92 -12.87 5.15
C LYS A 146 18.36 -11.49 4.83
N ASP A 147 18.55 -11.06 3.58
CA ASP A 147 18.10 -9.75 3.09
C ASP A 147 16.65 -9.80 2.59
N GLY A 148 15.96 -10.96 2.59
CA GLY A 148 14.57 -11.07 2.17
C GLY A 148 14.35 -10.98 0.65
N GLU A 149 15.25 -11.58 -0.14
CA GLU A 149 15.05 -11.75 -1.60
C GLU A 149 13.77 -12.55 -1.85
N SER A 150 12.94 -12.10 -2.79
CA SER A 150 11.66 -12.74 -3.10
C SER A 150 11.33 -12.67 -4.58
N ASN A 151 10.50 -13.60 -5.07
CA ASN A 151 10.00 -13.56 -6.44
C ASN A 151 8.78 -12.65 -6.64
N MET A 152 8.45 -11.82 -5.65
CA MET A 152 7.23 -11.02 -5.66
C MET A 152 7.14 -10.08 -6.86
N GLY A 153 8.23 -9.38 -7.21
CA GLY A 153 8.27 -8.51 -8.40
C GLY A 153 7.98 -9.27 -9.70
N LYS A 154 8.49 -10.51 -9.83
CA LYS A 154 8.21 -11.37 -10.98
C LYS A 154 6.72 -11.76 -11.06
N LEU A 155 6.14 -12.17 -9.94
CA LEU A 155 4.72 -12.51 -9.87
C LEU A 155 3.84 -11.30 -10.21
N THR A 156 4.19 -10.13 -9.70
CA THR A 156 3.52 -8.86 -10.03
C THR A 156 3.58 -8.56 -11.53
N MET A 157 4.76 -8.60 -12.16
CA MET A 157 4.88 -8.33 -13.60
C MET A 157 4.19 -9.37 -14.49
N ALA A 158 4.17 -10.64 -14.06
CA ALA A 158 3.40 -11.68 -14.76
C ALA A 158 1.89 -11.39 -14.72
N LEU A 159 1.36 -10.98 -13.56
CA LEU A 159 -0.05 -10.62 -13.42
C LEU A 159 -0.39 -9.35 -14.20
N VAL A 160 0.46 -8.32 -14.12
CA VAL A 160 0.31 -7.10 -14.90
C VAL A 160 0.25 -7.43 -16.39
N SER A 161 1.20 -8.22 -16.90
CA SER A 161 1.20 -8.63 -18.31
C SER A 161 -0.09 -9.37 -18.70
N PHE A 162 -0.60 -10.28 -17.86
CA PHE A 162 -1.87 -10.94 -18.13
C PHE A 162 -3.04 -9.94 -18.16
N MET A 163 -3.17 -9.10 -17.13
CA MET A 163 -4.25 -8.13 -17.02
C MET A 163 -4.26 -7.12 -18.16
N THR A 164 -3.10 -6.58 -18.53
CA THR A 164 -2.99 -5.54 -19.56
C THR A 164 -3.02 -6.13 -20.96
N ASN A 165 -2.25 -7.18 -21.22
CA ASN A 165 -2.03 -7.66 -22.59
C ASN A 165 -3.03 -8.74 -23.01
N THR A 166 -3.59 -9.48 -22.06
CA THR A 166 -4.58 -10.54 -22.34
C THR A 166 -6.01 -10.10 -22.00
N CYS A 167 -6.19 -9.39 -20.89
CA CYS A 167 -7.51 -8.97 -20.44
C CYS A 167 -7.92 -7.55 -20.89
N GLY A 168 -6.99 -6.74 -21.39
CA GLY A 168 -7.23 -5.37 -21.86
C GLY A 168 -7.46 -4.34 -20.75
N TRP A 169 -7.27 -4.73 -19.48
CA TRP A 169 -7.41 -3.82 -18.34
C TRP A 169 -6.23 -2.85 -18.28
N GLY A 170 -6.49 -1.59 -17.93
CA GLY A 170 -5.45 -0.58 -17.82
C GLY A 170 -4.80 -0.60 -16.43
N LEU A 171 -3.48 -0.76 -16.34
CA LEU A 171 -2.77 -0.58 -15.07
C LEU A 171 -2.77 0.91 -14.68
N LYS A 172 -3.20 1.22 -13.45
CA LYS A 172 -3.19 2.59 -12.92
C LYS A 172 -2.13 2.82 -11.86
N PHE A 173 -1.92 1.83 -10.99
CA PHE A 173 -1.01 1.98 -9.86
C PHE A 173 -0.57 0.62 -9.35
N ILE A 174 0.63 0.57 -8.80
CA ILE A 174 1.17 -0.55 -8.03
C ILE A 174 1.69 0.04 -6.72
N ASP A 175 1.46 -0.64 -5.59
CA ASP A 175 2.10 -0.35 -4.31
C ASP A 175 2.70 -1.61 -3.69
N GLY A 176 3.88 -1.46 -3.09
CA GLY A 176 4.60 -2.55 -2.46
C GLY A 176 4.80 -2.25 -0.98
N CYS A 177 4.24 -3.11 -0.13
CA CYS A 177 4.49 -3.05 1.31
C CYS A 177 5.35 -4.22 1.76
N ASN A 178 6.26 -3.91 2.69
CA ASN A 178 7.18 -4.83 3.29
C ASN A 178 6.91 -4.83 4.80
N LEU A 179 6.56 -5.98 5.33
CA LEU A 179 6.24 -6.18 6.74
C LEU A 179 7.11 -7.29 7.33
N GLY A 180 7.16 -7.30 8.66
CA GLY A 180 7.87 -8.32 9.43
C GLY A 180 9.35 -7.99 9.65
N ARG A 181 9.91 -8.64 10.67
CA ARG A 181 11.22 -8.33 11.27
C ARG A 181 12.41 -8.31 10.30
N ASN A 182 12.39 -9.14 9.26
CA ASN A 182 13.46 -9.26 8.27
C ASN A 182 12.96 -8.84 6.88
N GLY A 183 11.78 -8.25 6.79
CA GLY A 183 11.06 -8.15 5.55
C GLY A 183 10.83 -9.53 4.92
N GLN A 184 10.18 -10.42 5.65
CA GLN A 184 9.76 -11.72 5.13
C GLN A 184 8.28 -11.73 4.75
N ILE A 185 7.52 -10.67 5.10
CA ILE A 185 6.14 -10.50 4.69
C ILE A 185 6.11 -9.40 3.63
N ARG A 186 5.52 -9.70 2.48
CA ARG A 186 5.43 -8.82 1.32
C ARG A 186 3.98 -8.76 0.89
N GLU A 187 3.53 -7.57 0.55
CA GLU A 187 2.24 -7.35 -0.08
C GLU A 187 2.44 -6.48 -1.31
N MET A 188 1.80 -6.85 -2.42
CA MET A 188 1.79 -6.07 -3.64
C MET A 188 0.35 -5.79 -4.02
N GLN A 189 -0.02 -4.53 -4.11
CA GLN A 189 -1.33 -4.07 -4.52
C GLN A 189 -1.26 -3.52 -5.93
N MET A 190 -2.20 -3.88 -6.79
CA MET A 190 -2.27 -3.41 -8.18
C MET A 190 -3.69 -2.95 -8.48
N LYS A 191 -3.83 -1.68 -8.88
CA LYS A 191 -5.11 -1.11 -9.31
C LYS A 191 -5.20 -1.11 -10.83
N PHE A 192 -6.29 -1.66 -11.33
CA PHE A 192 -6.63 -1.69 -12.75
C PHE A 192 -7.94 -0.94 -13.01
N THR A 193 -8.06 -0.35 -14.20
CA THR A 193 -9.32 0.18 -14.75
C THR A 193 -9.85 -0.73 -15.84
N ALA A 194 -11.17 -0.76 -15.97
CA ALA A 194 -11.86 -1.52 -17.00
C ALA A 194 -11.26 -1.34 -18.41
N PRO A 195 -11.39 -2.34 -19.29
CA PRO A 195 -10.94 -2.24 -20.67
C PRO A 195 -11.55 -1.03 -21.39
N HIS A 196 -10.72 -0.30 -22.12
CA HIS A 196 -11.11 0.84 -22.93
C HIS A 196 -10.43 0.72 -24.31
N PRO A 197 -11.06 1.14 -25.43
CA PRO A 197 -10.47 1.05 -26.76
C PRO A 197 -9.12 1.76 -26.91
N LEU A 198 -8.84 2.75 -26.05
CA LEU A 198 -7.57 3.49 -26.00
C LEU A 198 -6.52 2.86 -25.06
N ASN A 199 -6.83 1.76 -24.39
CA ASN A 199 -5.82 1.04 -23.60
C ASN A 199 -4.83 0.37 -24.55
N LEU A 200 -3.73 1.06 -24.83
CA LEU A 200 -2.65 0.50 -25.63
C LEU A 200 -1.96 -0.61 -24.84
N VAL A 201 -1.78 -1.77 -25.49
CA VAL A 201 -0.94 -2.86 -24.98
C VAL A 201 0.50 -2.38 -24.97
N ALA A 202 1.16 -2.47 -23.82
CA ALA A 202 2.52 -1.98 -23.64
C ALA A 202 3.31 -2.88 -22.70
N PRO A 203 4.60 -3.13 -22.97
CA PRO A 203 5.50 -3.77 -22.03
C PRO A 203 5.64 -2.95 -20.74
N HIS A 204 5.70 -3.67 -19.61
CA HIS A 204 5.96 -3.09 -18.30
C HIS A 204 7.26 -3.68 -17.73
N LEU A 205 7.97 -2.85 -16.99
CA LEU A 205 9.20 -3.21 -16.29
C LEU A 205 9.07 -2.77 -14.84
N MET A 206 9.56 -3.59 -13.92
CA MET A 206 9.72 -3.21 -12.52
C MET A 206 11.20 -3.31 -12.15
N ILE A 207 11.69 -2.34 -11.41
CA ILE A 207 13.06 -2.29 -10.89
C ILE A 207 12.98 -2.05 -9.39
N ASP A 208 13.51 -2.98 -8.60
CA ASP A 208 13.69 -2.80 -7.16
C ASP A 208 15.13 -2.36 -6.87
N LEU A 209 15.27 -1.21 -6.23
CA LEU A 209 16.49 -0.74 -5.59
C LEU A 209 16.45 -1.17 -4.13
N ARG A 210 17.39 -2.00 -3.70
CA ARG A 210 17.41 -2.56 -2.35
C ARG A 210 18.61 -2.03 -1.61
N GLN A 211 18.39 -1.38 -0.46
CA GLN A 211 19.46 -0.77 0.33
C GLN A 211 20.57 -1.76 0.76
N ALA A 212 20.31 -3.07 0.72
CA ALA A 212 21.32 -4.13 0.83
C ALA A 212 22.39 -4.12 -0.29
N GLY A 213 22.30 -3.22 -1.27
CA GLY A 213 23.25 -3.05 -2.36
C GLY A 213 22.89 -3.84 -3.61
N TYR A 214 21.61 -4.19 -3.80
CA TYR A 214 21.14 -4.96 -4.95
C TYR A 214 20.15 -4.17 -5.79
N ILE A 215 20.18 -4.45 -7.10
CA ILE A 215 19.21 -3.95 -8.07
C ILE A 215 18.63 -5.17 -8.77
N GLU A 216 17.32 -5.32 -8.70
CA GLU A 216 16.60 -6.48 -9.24
C GLU A 216 15.60 -5.98 -10.29
N ILE A 217 15.63 -6.57 -11.49
CA ILE A 217 14.78 -6.19 -12.61
C ILE A 217 13.80 -7.32 -12.90
N TYR A 218 12.54 -6.96 -13.13
CA TYR A 218 11.45 -7.86 -13.47
C TYR A 218 10.71 -7.35 -14.71
N GLY A 219 10.46 -8.23 -15.67
CA GLY A 219 9.82 -7.90 -16.95
C GLY A 219 10.77 -8.08 -18.14
N PRO A 220 10.23 -8.14 -19.37
CA PRO A 220 10.98 -8.54 -20.56
C PRO A 220 12.04 -7.52 -21.00
N ASP A 221 13.10 -8.00 -21.66
CA ASP A 221 14.09 -7.16 -22.34
C ASP A 221 13.51 -6.50 -23.60
N THR A 222 12.66 -5.51 -23.39
CA THR A 222 12.03 -4.77 -24.48
C THR A 222 13.02 -3.74 -25.01
N ARG A 223 13.27 -3.79 -26.32
CA ARG A 223 14.14 -2.84 -27.04
C ARG A 223 15.57 -2.76 -26.47
N GLY A 224 16.07 -3.83 -25.85
CA GLY A 224 17.44 -3.86 -25.30
C GLY A 224 17.62 -3.04 -24.01
N VAL A 225 16.55 -2.77 -23.27
CA VAL A 225 16.59 -2.01 -22.00
C VAL A 225 17.62 -2.56 -21.01
N TYR A 226 17.88 -3.88 -21.01
CA TYR A 226 18.91 -4.45 -20.14
C TYR A 226 20.32 -3.95 -20.48
N GLY A 227 20.64 -3.76 -21.76
CA GLY A 227 21.93 -3.24 -22.20
C GLY A 227 22.13 -1.79 -21.78
N PHE A 228 21.14 -0.94 -22.02
CA PHE A 228 21.18 0.47 -21.63
C PHE A 228 21.27 0.65 -20.11
N LEU A 229 20.49 -0.13 -19.35
CA LEU A 229 20.57 -0.15 -17.89
C LEU A 229 21.94 -0.61 -17.40
N HIS A 230 22.49 -1.69 -17.96
CA HIS A 230 23.81 -2.17 -17.56
C HIS A 230 24.89 -1.10 -17.73
N GLN A 231 24.96 -0.48 -18.91
CA GLN A 231 25.94 0.57 -19.20
C GLN A 231 25.80 1.77 -18.25
N TRP A 232 24.56 2.21 -17.99
CA TRP A 232 24.31 3.33 -17.09
C TRP A 232 24.64 2.98 -15.64
N LEU A 233 24.24 1.81 -15.16
CA LEU A 233 24.46 1.35 -13.79
C LEU A 233 25.96 1.11 -13.50
N GLU A 234 26.69 0.54 -14.45
CA GLU A 234 28.14 0.36 -14.36
C GLU A 234 28.84 1.72 -14.28
N LYS A 235 28.55 2.62 -15.21
CA LYS A 235 29.17 3.96 -15.27
C LYS A 235 28.88 4.81 -14.03
N ASN A 236 27.63 4.87 -13.59
CA ASN A 236 27.21 5.83 -12.57
C ASN A 236 27.30 5.28 -11.14
N TRP A 237 27.03 3.97 -10.96
CA TRP A 237 26.93 3.34 -9.64
C TRP A 237 27.97 2.24 -9.41
N ASN A 238 28.92 2.07 -10.34
CA ASN A 238 29.92 1.00 -10.33
C ASN A 238 29.27 -0.37 -10.09
N ALA A 239 28.11 -0.58 -10.75
CA ALA A 239 27.33 -1.78 -10.57
C ALA A 239 27.93 -2.94 -11.36
N THR A 240 27.92 -4.12 -10.75
CA THR A 240 28.36 -5.37 -11.38
C THR A 240 27.18 -6.29 -11.59
N VAL A 241 27.09 -6.91 -12.77
CA VAL A 241 26.05 -7.89 -13.05
C VAL A 241 26.30 -9.17 -12.23
N LEU A 242 25.25 -9.74 -11.67
CA LEU A 242 25.29 -11.02 -10.98
C LEU A 242 24.49 -12.07 -11.78
N PRO A 243 24.80 -13.37 -11.61
CA PRO A 243 23.90 -14.43 -12.08
C PRO A 243 22.52 -14.24 -11.46
N ALA A 244 21.50 -14.08 -12.31
CA ALA A 244 20.12 -13.99 -11.88
C ALA A 244 19.52 -15.39 -11.79
N ASP A 245 18.80 -15.67 -10.70
CA ASP A 245 17.90 -16.81 -10.63
C ASP A 245 16.57 -16.38 -11.23
N PHE A 246 16.23 -16.93 -12.41
CA PHE A 246 15.01 -16.63 -13.15
C PHE A 246 13.72 -16.90 -12.36
N GLN A 247 13.79 -17.63 -11.25
CA GLN A 247 12.66 -17.80 -10.36
C GLN A 247 12.37 -16.56 -9.52
N PHE A 248 13.36 -15.68 -9.33
CA PHE A 248 13.29 -14.49 -8.48
C PHE A 248 13.30 -13.18 -9.28
N CYS A 249 14.20 -13.03 -10.24
CA CYS A 249 14.33 -11.83 -11.08
C CYS A 249 14.88 -12.18 -12.47
N ASP A 250 14.68 -11.28 -13.43
CA ASP A 250 15.16 -11.46 -14.80
C ASP A 250 16.60 -10.93 -14.99
N ARG A 251 16.97 -9.88 -14.23
CA ARG A 251 18.36 -9.40 -14.09
C ARG A 251 18.65 -8.97 -12.66
N LYS A 252 19.91 -9.12 -12.27
CA LYS A 252 20.41 -8.76 -10.94
C LYS A 252 21.75 -8.04 -11.03
N TYR A 253 21.91 -6.97 -10.27
CA TYR A 253 23.16 -6.24 -10.11
C TYR A 253 23.50 -6.03 -8.65
N ARG A 254 24.78 -5.79 -8.38
CA ARG A 254 25.31 -5.34 -7.09
C ARG A 254 25.98 -3.98 -7.24
N CYS A 255 25.69 -3.04 -6.35
CA CYS A 255 26.30 -1.72 -6.34
C CYS A 255 26.61 -1.25 -4.89
N ARG A 256 27.31 -0.11 -4.78
CA ARG A 256 27.60 0.56 -3.50
C ARG A 256 26.99 1.97 -3.42
N ALA A 257 26.08 2.30 -4.34
CA ALA A 257 25.49 3.63 -4.43
C ALA A 257 24.51 3.93 -3.30
N PHE A 258 23.91 2.90 -2.68
CA PHE A 258 22.90 3.06 -1.64
C PHE A 258 23.54 3.27 -0.28
N GLN A 259 23.17 4.38 0.38
CA GLN A 259 23.76 4.85 1.62
C GLN A 259 22.67 5.15 2.65
N LYS A 260 23.03 5.05 3.94
CA LYS A 260 22.21 5.48 5.07
C LYS A 260 23.05 6.12 6.16
N ARG A 261 22.39 6.96 6.95
CA ARG A 261 22.97 7.62 8.11
C ARG A 261 21.99 7.70 9.27
N GLY A 262 22.53 7.61 10.48
CA GLY A 262 21.78 7.78 11.72
C GLY A 262 20.73 6.69 11.96
N SER A 263 19.91 6.90 12.98
CA SER A 263 18.83 5.99 13.40
C SER A 263 17.44 6.46 12.99
N GLU A 264 17.34 7.64 12.41
CA GLU A 264 16.06 8.25 12.00
C GLU A 264 15.64 7.79 10.60
N GLY A 265 16.39 6.93 9.92
CA GLY A 265 16.04 6.40 8.59
C GLY A 265 16.48 7.25 7.40
N GLU A 266 17.36 8.24 7.60
CA GLU A 266 17.95 9.03 6.51
C GLU A 266 18.78 8.15 5.56
N ASN A 267 18.51 8.28 4.27
CA ASN A 267 19.08 7.46 3.20
C ASN A 267 19.01 8.19 1.86
N ASN A 268 19.66 7.65 0.83
CA ASN A 268 19.71 8.27 -0.51
C ASN A 268 18.87 7.52 -1.56
N MET A 269 17.95 6.65 -1.14
CA MET A 269 17.16 5.83 -2.07
C MET A 269 16.26 6.69 -2.96
N GLY A 270 15.63 7.74 -2.42
CA GLY A 270 14.84 8.69 -3.19
C GLY A 270 15.65 9.40 -4.27
N LEU A 271 16.88 9.82 -3.96
CA LEU A 271 17.81 10.43 -4.91
C LEU A 271 18.24 9.46 -6.00
N CYS A 272 18.68 8.25 -5.63
CA CYS A 272 19.06 7.21 -6.58
C CYS A 272 17.88 6.83 -7.50
N ALA A 273 16.67 6.77 -6.98
CA ALA A 273 15.47 6.48 -7.74
C ALA A 273 15.20 7.55 -8.81
N MET A 274 15.29 8.84 -8.46
CA MET A 274 15.09 9.92 -9.42
C MET A 274 16.16 9.95 -10.50
N HIS A 275 17.43 9.69 -10.19
CA HIS A 275 18.48 9.56 -11.21
C HIS A 275 18.19 8.45 -12.23
N LEU A 276 17.69 7.30 -11.75
CA LEU A 276 17.37 6.17 -12.62
C LEU A 276 16.10 6.43 -13.45
N VAL A 277 15.08 7.02 -12.84
CA VAL A 277 13.85 7.42 -13.54
C VAL A 277 14.14 8.45 -14.62
N ASP A 278 14.94 9.48 -14.32
CA ASP A 278 15.33 10.49 -15.31
C ASP A 278 16.07 9.87 -16.50
N PHE A 279 17.00 8.95 -16.25
CA PHE A 279 17.69 8.22 -17.32
C PHE A 279 16.72 7.43 -18.19
N LEU A 280 15.79 6.68 -17.59
CA LEU A 280 14.87 5.81 -18.31
C LEU A 280 13.78 6.59 -19.07
N SER A 281 13.23 7.63 -18.46
CA SER A 281 12.21 8.49 -19.08
C SER A 281 12.78 9.28 -20.26
N LYS A 282 13.92 9.97 -20.06
CA LYS A 282 14.49 10.89 -21.06
C LYS A 282 15.35 10.18 -22.10
N GLY A 283 16.06 9.12 -21.69
CA GLY A 283 17.03 8.42 -22.54
C GLY A 283 16.51 7.14 -23.19
N CYS A 284 15.40 6.56 -22.72
CA CYS A 284 14.99 5.20 -23.11
C CYS A 284 13.49 5.02 -23.41
N HIS A 285 12.67 6.07 -23.39
CA HIS A 285 11.21 6.01 -23.63
C HIS A 285 10.41 5.15 -22.64
N TRP A 286 10.92 4.99 -21.42
CA TRP A 286 10.23 4.28 -20.35
C TRP A 286 9.57 5.27 -19.41
N LYS A 287 8.24 5.31 -19.44
CA LYS A 287 7.45 6.19 -18.59
C LYS A 287 7.25 5.59 -17.20
N MET A 288 7.57 6.33 -16.15
CA MET A 288 7.26 5.93 -14.78
C MET A 288 5.74 5.88 -14.54
N ILE A 289 5.26 4.73 -14.04
CA ILE A 289 3.87 4.49 -13.61
C ILE A 289 3.75 4.57 -12.08
N ALA A 290 4.72 4.01 -11.36
CA ALA A 290 4.77 4.04 -9.90
C ALA A 290 6.21 4.11 -9.41
N CYS A 291 6.40 4.72 -8.24
CA CYS A 291 7.68 4.76 -7.54
C CYS A 291 7.41 4.69 -6.04
N ASN A 292 7.58 3.51 -5.44
CA ASN A 292 7.14 3.22 -4.07
C ASN A 292 8.32 2.98 -3.17
N ALA A 293 8.26 3.57 -1.97
CA ALA A 293 9.18 3.21 -0.90
C ALA A 293 8.53 2.16 -0.01
N SER A 294 9.37 1.25 0.45
CA SER A 294 9.02 0.30 1.49
C SER A 294 10.09 0.30 2.57
N ASN A 295 9.63 0.12 3.81
CA ASN A 295 10.49 0.04 4.98
C ASN A 295 10.50 -1.39 5.49
N PHE A 296 11.67 -1.89 5.86
CA PHE A 296 11.80 -3.24 6.40
C PHE A 296 12.90 -3.35 7.44
N GLY A 297 13.07 -4.54 8.00
CA GLY A 297 13.93 -4.74 9.17
C GLY A 297 13.15 -4.49 10.46
N ARG A 298 13.74 -4.89 11.59
CA ARG A 298 13.04 -4.89 12.89
C ARG A 298 12.49 -3.53 13.28
N LEU A 299 13.20 -2.47 12.91
CA LEU A 299 12.81 -1.10 13.21
C LEU A 299 12.20 -0.40 11.99
N GLY A 300 12.04 -1.10 10.86
CA GLY A 300 11.76 -0.48 9.57
C GLY A 300 12.93 0.37 9.09
N ASP A 301 14.16 0.10 9.53
CA ASP A 301 15.37 0.91 9.30
C ASP A 301 16.09 0.62 7.98
N GLN A 302 15.62 -0.37 7.23
CA GLN A 302 16.07 -0.69 5.89
C GLN A 302 15.06 -0.18 4.86
N ARG A 303 15.54 0.14 3.67
CA ARG A 303 14.76 0.79 2.61
C ARG A 303 14.81 0.00 1.31
N GLU A 304 13.68 -0.01 0.61
CA GLU A 304 13.56 -0.47 -0.77
C GLU A 304 12.83 0.60 -1.56
N GLN A 305 13.27 0.85 -2.80
CA GLN A 305 12.52 1.65 -3.75
C GLN A 305 12.13 0.78 -4.95
N GLN A 306 10.84 0.67 -5.21
CA GLN A 306 10.29 -0.03 -6.35
C GLN A 306 9.87 0.99 -7.41
N ILE A 307 10.37 0.83 -8.63
CA ILE A 307 10.07 1.69 -9.77
C ILE A 307 9.37 0.83 -10.83
N VAL A 308 8.17 1.22 -11.21
CA VAL A 308 7.40 0.55 -12.27
C VAL A 308 7.33 1.47 -13.47
N LEU A 309 7.73 0.96 -14.62
CA LEU A 309 7.77 1.70 -15.86
C LEU A 309 6.94 0.99 -16.92
N ARG A 310 6.42 1.77 -17.86
CA ARG A 310 5.73 1.32 -19.05
C ARG A 310 6.48 1.86 -20.25
N TYR A 311 6.73 1.00 -21.22
CA TYR A 311 7.28 1.42 -22.49
C TYR A 311 6.18 2.07 -23.35
N ASP A 312 6.45 3.22 -23.93
CA ASP A 312 5.51 3.95 -24.78
C ASP A 312 6.18 4.35 -26.10
N ASP A 313 5.87 3.64 -27.19
CA ASP A 313 6.43 3.90 -28.53
C ASP A 313 6.05 5.30 -29.07
N PHE A 314 4.97 5.91 -28.57
CA PHE A 314 4.39 7.13 -29.14
C PHE A 314 4.56 8.37 -28.26
N ALA A 315 5.00 8.21 -27.01
CA ALA A 315 5.17 9.31 -26.09
C ALA A 315 6.66 9.57 -25.79
N HIS A 316 7.27 10.49 -26.55
CA HIS A 316 8.44 11.21 -26.04
C HIS A 316 8.01 12.02 -24.81
N GLN A 317 8.24 11.50 -23.61
CA GLN A 317 8.01 12.22 -22.37
C GLN A 317 9.35 12.56 -21.72
N ASP A 318 10.07 13.52 -22.32
CA ASP A 318 11.06 14.32 -21.60
C ASP A 318 10.31 15.12 -20.54
N CYS A 319 10.01 14.47 -19.42
CA CYS A 319 9.39 15.08 -18.27
C CYS A 319 10.39 15.00 -17.12
N ASP A 320 10.44 16.08 -16.35
CA ASP A 320 11.21 16.11 -15.12
C ASP A 320 10.44 15.40 -14.01
N HIS A 321 11.18 14.73 -13.14
CA HIS A 321 10.63 13.99 -12.02
C HIS A 321 11.15 14.57 -10.71
N LEU A 322 10.26 14.80 -9.76
CA LEU A 322 10.60 15.23 -8.40
C LEU A 322 10.06 14.23 -7.39
N LEU A 323 10.83 14.00 -6.33
CA LEU A 323 10.41 13.23 -5.17
C LEU A 323 10.60 14.07 -3.92
N VAL A 324 9.54 14.20 -3.12
CA VAL A 324 9.54 14.92 -1.85
C VAL A 324 9.16 13.96 -0.72
N GLU A 325 10.00 13.87 0.29
CA GLU A 325 9.76 13.07 1.49
C GLU A 325 9.36 13.98 2.63
N LEU A 326 8.11 13.87 3.08
CA LEU A 326 7.64 14.49 4.31
C LEU A 326 7.89 13.52 5.45
N ARG A 327 8.81 13.84 6.36
CA ARG A 327 9.26 12.94 7.41
C ARG A 327 8.94 13.54 8.76
N ASP A 328 8.04 12.91 9.50
CA ASP A 328 7.47 13.53 10.70
C ASP A 328 8.40 13.59 11.92
N VAL A 329 9.64 13.11 11.76
CA VAL A 329 10.81 13.46 12.58
C VAL A 329 11.26 14.92 12.45
N GLY A 330 10.61 15.70 11.58
CA GLY A 330 10.82 17.15 11.48
C GLY A 330 11.59 17.60 10.25
N TYR A 331 11.52 16.82 9.15
CA TYR A 331 12.23 17.14 7.91
C TYR A 331 11.33 17.09 6.68
N VAL A 332 11.75 17.85 5.67
CA VAL A 332 11.31 17.73 4.26
C VAL A 332 12.56 17.52 3.42
N GLU A 333 12.59 16.46 2.63
CA GLU A 333 13.73 16.08 1.78
C GLU A 333 13.28 16.07 0.32
N VAL A 334 14.06 16.67 -0.60
CA VAL A 334 13.71 16.82 -2.02
C VAL A 334 14.79 16.20 -2.88
N SER A 335 14.39 15.39 -3.85
CA SER A 335 15.26 14.70 -4.82
C SER A 335 14.75 14.90 -6.26
N GLY A 336 15.66 14.88 -7.24
CA GLY A 336 15.37 15.13 -8.66
C GLY A 336 15.37 16.62 -9.04
N ILE A 337 15.66 17.52 -8.11
CA ILE A 337 15.45 18.97 -8.27
C ILE A 337 16.46 19.63 -9.22
N GLN A 338 17.60 18.96 -9.46
CA GLN A 338 18.68 19.50 -10.28
C GLN A 338 18.25 19.72 -11.73
N ASN A 339 17.28 18.94 -12.21
CA ASN A 339 16.74 19.02 -13.56
C ASN A 339 15.61 20.06 -13.68
N ALA A 340 15.16 20.66 -12.57
CA ALA A 340 14.01 21.55 -12.51
C ALA A 340 14.30 22.84 -11.71
N PRO A 341 15.17 23.75 -12.21
CA PRO A 341 15.62 24.93 -11.45
C PRO A 341 14.48 25.90 -11.09
N SER A 342 13.47 26.04 -11.96
CA SER A 342 12.28 26.85 -11.68
C SER A 342 11.46 26.29 -10.51
N ALA A 343 11.24 24.97 -10.50
CA ALA A 343 10.60 24.27 -9.40
C ALA A 343 11.44 24.38 -8.12
N ALA A 344 12.78 24.30 -8.23
CA ALA A 344 13.68 24.43 -7.10
C ALA A 344 13.52 25.77 -6.37
N ALA A 345 13.50 26.88 -7.12
CA ALA A 345 13.31 28.20 -6.57
C ALA A 345 11.92 28.35 -5.93
N ALA A 346 10.87 27.92 -6.63
CA ALA A 346 9.50 28.01 -6.15
C ALA A 346 9.25 27.18 -4.89
N MET A 347 9.74 25.94 -4.85
CA MET A 347 9.63 25.08 -3.66
C MET A 347 10.40 25.65 -2.47
N HIS A 348 11.59 26.22 -2.70
CA HIS A 348 12.34 26.88 -1.64
C HIS A 348 11.55 28.06 -1.05
N GLU A 349 10.97 28.91 -1.91
CA GLU A 349 10.13 30.02 -1.46
C GLU A 349 8.93 29.53 -0.64
N PHE A 350 8.21 28.52 -1.14
CA PHE A 350 7.06 27.92 -0.46
C PHE A 350 7.45 27.32 0.89
N PHE A 351 8.50 26.50 0.93
CA PHE A 351 8.95 25.88 2.17
C PHE A 351 9.40 26.91 3.20
N SER A 352 10.14 27.94 2.79
CA SER A 352 10.67 28.94 3.71
C SER A 352 9.65 29.99 4.16
N HIS A 353 8.71 30.39 3.30
CA HIS A 353 7.74 31.44 3.65
C HIS A 353 6.40 30.87 4.11
N GLN A 354 5.82 29.95 3.33
CA GLN A 354 4.49 29.39 3.63
C GLN A 354 4.57 28.36 4.77
N TRP A 355 5.49 27.40 4.66
CA TRP A 355 5.68 26.37 5.68
C TRP A 355 6.67 26.77 6.78
N ARG A 356 7.35 27.92 6.66
CA ARG A 356 8.31 28.45 7.65
C ARG A 356 9.42 27.46 8.01
N CYS A 357 9.80 26.62 7.05
CA CYS A 357 10.89 25.67 7.19
C CYS A 357 12.23 26.38 7.00
N SER A 358 13.24 25.99 7.77
CA SER A 358 14.61 26.47 7.60
C SER A 358 15.42 25.48 6.77
N GLU A 359 16.27 25.99 5.88
CA GLU A 359 17.17 25.12 5.12
C GLU A 359 18.13 24.41 6.07
N TYR A 360 18.26 23.10 5.90
CA TYR A 360 19.15 22.29 6.71
C TYR A 360 20.59 22.51 6.24
N ARG A 361 21.46 22.91 7.18
CA ARG A 361 22.90 22.96 6.96
C ARG A 361 23.54 21.84 7.76
N ASN A 362 24.35 21.03 7.09
CA ASN A 362 25.11 19.96 7.73
C ASN A 362 25.93 20.53 8.89
N SER A 363 25.93 19.85 10.03
CA SER A 363 26.85 20.19 11.10
C SER A 363 28.30 19.88 10.67
N ILE A 364 29.29 20.54 11.29
CA ILE A 364 30.72 20.27 11.04
C ILE A 364 31.15 18.82 11.32
N PHE A 365 30.30 18.06 12.03
CA PHE A 365 30.52 16.65 12.37
C PHE A 365 29.85 15.67 11.38
N GLU A 366 29.05 16.18 10.44
CA GLU A 366 28.45 15.38 9.38
C GLU A 366 29.40 15.26 8.20
N VAL A 367 29.75 14.02 7.84
CA VAL A 367 30.69 13.70 6.76
C VAL A 367 30.36 14.48 5.49
N PHE A 368 31.30 15.31 5.04
CA PHE A 368 31.15 16.30 3.96
C PHE A 368 30.80 15.75 2.56
N ASN A 369 30.88 14.43 2.33
CA ASN A 369 30.89 13.86 0.98
C ASN A 369 29.66 13.00 0.60
N ALA A 370 28.71 12.75 1.50
CA ALA A 370 27.53 11.93 1.19
C ALA A 370 26.27 12.80 0.99
N LYS A 371 25.79 12.89 -0.26
CA LYS A 371 24.54 13.59 -0.60
C LYS A 371 23.36 12.61 -0.53
N TYR A 372 22.44 12.81 0.42
CA TYR A 372 21.27 11.94 0.63
C TYR A 372 20.03 12.40 -0.13
N CYS A 373 19.90 13.70 -0.36
CA CYS A 373 18.87 14.33 -1.18
C CYS A 373 19.45 15.61 -1.81
N ASP A 374 18.73 16.23 -2.74
CA ASP A 374 19.16 17.47 -3.36
C ASP A 374 19.05 18.68 -2.43
N ARG A 375 17.94 18.75 -1.68
CA ARG A 375 17.71 19.77 -0.66
C ARG A 375 17.02 19.16 0.55
N LYS A 376 17.35 19.67 1.72
CA LYS A 376 16.77 19.27 2.99
C LYS A 376 16.35 20.49 3.80
N TYR A 377 15.19 20.40 4.42
CA TYR A 377 14.62 21.48 5.24
C TYR A 377 14.21 20.93 6.60
N ARG A 378 14.39 21.73 7.65
CA ARG A 378 13.88 21.49 9.00
C ARG A 378 12.52 22.16 9.14
N THR A 379 11.52 21.40 9.57
CA THR A 379 10.17 21.94 9.76
C THR A 379 10.06 22.69 11.08
N PRO A 380 9.18 23.71 11.20
CA PRO A 380 8.95 24.39 12.47
C PRO A 380 8.28 23.46 13.51
N PRO A 381 8.30 23.82 14.80
CA PRO A 381 7.56 23.10 15.84
C PRO A 381 6.07 22.94 15.48
N ASN A 382 5.48 21.80 15.84
CA ASN A 382 4.07 21.46 15.58
C ASN A 382 3.65 21.45 14.10
N PHE A 383 4.60 21.45 13.15
CA PHE A 383 4.31 21.34 11.72
C PHE A 383 3.58 20.04 11.38
N TYR A 384 4.11 18.94 11.91
CA TYR A 384 3.48 17.62 11.90
C TYR A 384 2.65 17.46 13.17
N PHE A 385 1.36 17.19 13.00
CA PHE A 385 0.41 16.93 14.07
C PHE A 385 0.15 15.43 14.17
N ARG A 386 0.03 14.93 15.40
CA ARG A 386 -0.34 13.55 15.69
C ARG A 386 -1.34 13.46 16.83
N ASP A 387 -2.29 12.55 16.67
CA ASP A 387 -3.22 12.13 17.70
C ASP A 387 -3.40 10.61 17.60
N GLY A 388 -2.69 9.87 18.46
CA GLY A 388 -2.56 8.42 18.35
C GLY A 388 -1.99 7.99 16.99
N LEU A 389 -2.78 7.23 16.22
CA LEU A 389 -2.44 6.80 14.85
C LEU A 389 -2.90 7.77 13.76
N ARG A 390 -3.59 8.86 14.12
CA ARG A 390 -4.01 9.93 13.20
C ARG A 390 -2.90 10.97 13.08
N ASN A 391 -2.77 11.58 11.92
CA ASN A 391 -1.73 12.57 11.63
C ASN A 391 -2.18 13.52 10.51
N ASN A 392 -1.42 14.59 10.25
CA ASN A 392 -1.73 15.57 9.20
C ASN A 392 -0.86 15.44 7.93
N LEU A 393 -0.15 14.32 7.72
CA LEU A 393 0.69 14.14 6.52
C LEU A 393 -0.13 14.19 5.23
N GLY A 394 -1.36 13.66 5.24
CA GLY A 394 -2.28 13.75 4.10
C GLY A 394 -2.60 15.19 3.72
N ARG A 395 -2.89 16.05 4.71
CA ARG A 395 -3.09 17.49 4.49
C ARG A 395 -1.83 18.17 3.96
N ARG A 396 -0.66 17.92 4.54
CA ARG A 396 0.62 18.49 4.03
C ARG A 396 0.94 18.05 2.61
N THR A 397 0.60 16.80 2.27
CA THR A 397 0.72 16.28 0.91
C THR A 397 -0.14 17.08 -0.06
N LEU A 398 -1.41 17.32 0.29
CA LEU A 398 -2.34 18.06 -0.56
C LEU A 398 -1.97 19.55 -0.68
N GLU A 399 -1.50 20.19 0.39
CA GLU A 399 -0.99 21.56 0.35
C GLU A 399 0.15 21.70 -0.67
N LEU A 400 1.14 20.80 -0.59
CA LEU A 400 2.25 20.79 -1.53
C LEU A 400 1.78 20.45 -2.95
N ALA A 401 0.93 19.45 -3.10
CA ALA A 401 0.47 19.02 -4.41
C ALA A 401 -0.35 20.11 -5.11
N THR A 402 -1.18 20.85 -4.37
CA THR A 402 -1.92 22.01 -4.88
C THR A 402 -0.98 23.13 -5.32
N PHE A 403 0.04 23.43 -4.52
CA PHE A 403 1.07 24.42 -4.83
C PHE A 403 1.88 24.07 -6.10
N MET A 404 2.32 22.82 -6.20
CA MET A 404 3.07 22.29 -7.33
C MET A 404 2.20 22.28 -8.59
N SER A 405 0.93 21.90 -8.41
CA SER A 405 -0.05 21.86 -9.47
C SER A 405 -0.24 23.22 -10.17
N SER A 406 -0.28 24.31 -9.40
CA SER A 406 -0.37 25.67 -9.95
C SER A 406 0.89 26.12 -10.70
N ARG A 407 1.94 25.29 -10.77
CA ARG A 407 3.25 25.54 -11.41
C ARG A 407 3.57 24.51 -12.49
N GLY A 408 2.55 23.79 -12.97
CA GLY A 408 2.72 22.81 -14.05
C GLY A 408 3.36 21.49 -13.59
N TRP A 409 3.07 21.04 -12.37
CA TRP A 409 3.53 19.74 -11.86
C TRP A 409 2.37 18.87 -11.41
N GLU A 410 2.28 17.67 -11.96
CA GLU A 410 1.22 16.72 -11.64
C GLU A 410 1.67 15.77 -10.53
N LEU A 411 0.78 15.52 -9.55
CA LEU A 411 0.97 14.48 -8.55
C LEU A 411 0.86 13.10 -9.24
N ALA A 412 1.97 12.38 -9.30
CA ALA A 412 2.01 11.06 -9.92
C ALA A 412 1.76 9.92 -8.92
N ALA A 413 2.31 10.04 -7.70
CA ALA A 413 2.11 9.04 -6.65
C ALA A 413 2.35 9.64 -5.26
N CYS A 414 1.71 9.07 -4.25
CA CYS A 414 1.94 9.39 -2.84
C CYS A 414 1.85 8.12 -2.01
N ASN A 415 2.95 7.75 -1.35
CA ASN A 415 3.05 6.47 -0.65
C ASN A 415 3.50 6.70 0.79
N GLY A 416 2.86 5.99 1.73
CA GLY A 416 3.13 6.11 3.16
C GLY A 416 4.15 5.08 3.65
N GLY A 417 5.02 5.50 4.55
CA GLY A 417 5.99 4.65 5.25
C GLY A 417 5.90 4.82 6.76
N SER A 418 6.45 3.86 7.50
CA SER A 418 6.62 3.98 8.95
C SER A 418 7.94 3.37 9.43
N LEU A 419 8.52 3.93 10.47
CA LEU A 419 9.78 3.53 11.12
C LEU A 419 9.57 3.52 12.64
N THR A 420 10.22 2.64 13.39
CA THR A 420 10.23 2.69 14.87
C THR A 420 11.61 3.13 15.37
N LEU A 421 11.67 4.17 16.20
CA LEU A 421 12.96 4.66 16.70
C LEU A 421 13.57 3.73 17.79
N PRO A 422 14.90 3.50 17.82
CA PRO A 422 15.55 2.52 18.69
C PRO A 422 15.27 2.67 20.19
N ASN A 423 15.07 3.90 20.67
CA ASN A 423 14.89 4.23 22.09
C ASN A 423 13.42 4.31 22.54
N GLN A 424 12.44 4.11 21.64
CA GLN A 424 11.02 4.22 21.97
C GLN A 424 10.29 2.87 22.10
N LYS A 425 11.03 1.77 22.33
CA LYS A 425 10.53 0.39 22.51
C LYS A 425 9.44 0.20 23.59
N LYS A 426 9.13 1.21 24.39
CA LYS A 426 8.14 1.15 25.48
C LYS A 426 6.78 1.79 25.16
N HIS A 427 6.64 2.52 24.04
CA HIS A 427 5.37 3.15 23.66
C HIS A 427 4.91 2.64 22.31
N ALA A 428 3.67 2.15 22.23
CA ALA A 428 2.99 1.81 20.98
C ALA A 428 2.90 3.00 19.98
N ASN A 429 3.25 4.22 20.42
CA ASN A 429 3.23 5.46 19.65
C ASN A 429 4.62 5.94 19.20
N GLY A 430 5.70 5.16 19.38
CA GLY A 430 7.06 5.52 18.92
C GLY A 430 7.35 5.33 17.43
N LEU A 431 6.29 5.28 16.63
CA LEU A 431 6.32 5.22 15.19
C LEU A 431 6.66 6.60 14.63
N VAL A 432 7.53 6.66 13.64
CA VAL A 432 7.78 7.78 12.72
C VAL A 432 7.01 7.48 11.45
N ARG A 433 6.27 8.45 10.93
CA ARG A 433 5.56 8.33 9.65
C ARG A 433 6.21 9.22 8.60
N GLU A 434 6.16 8.74 7.38
CA GLU A 434 6.67 9.48 6.24
C GLU A 434 5.75 9.32 5.03
N HIS A 435 5.60 10.39 4.25
CA HIS A 435 4.98 10.33 2.92
C HIS A 435 6.04 10.64 1.88
N GLN A 436 6.18 9.78 0.88
CA GLN A 436 6.95 10.07 -0.31
C GLN A 436 6.01 10.47 -1.45
N ILE A 437 6.12 11.72 -1.88
CA ILE A 437 5.27 12.38 -2.87
C ILE A 437 6.08 12.53 -4.15
N LYS A 438 5.52 12.11 -5.28
CA LYS A 438 6.20 12.16 -6.58
C LYS A 438 5.44 13.09 -7.52
N PHE A 439 6.19 13.97 -8.17
CA PHE A 439 5.67 14.89 -9.17
C PHE A 439 6.31 14.62 -10.53
N VAL A 440 5.54 14.86 -11.58
CA VAL A 440 5.98 14.84 -12.97
C VAL A 440 5.66 16.19 -13.60
N GLY A 441 6.61 16.75 -14.35
CA GLY A 441 6.38 18.00 -15.08
C GLY A 441 5.26 17.85 -16.11
N ALA A 442 4.26 18.73 -16.06
CA ALA A 442 3.12 18.77 -16.97
C ALA A 442 3.50 19.50 -18.27
N LYS A 443 3.11 18.95 -19.42
CA LYS A 443 3.44 19.53 -20.75
C LYS A 443 2.68 20.81 -21.10
N ARG A 444 1.61 21.15 -20.37
CA ARG A 444 0.75 22.31 -20.66
C ARG A 444 0.41 23.03 -19.36
N GLU A 445 0.81 24.30 -19.28
CA GLU A 445 0.36 25.20 -18.22
C GLU A 445 -1.18 25.20 -18.16
N GLY A 446 -1.76 25.01 -16.97
CA GLY A 446 -3.21 25.06 -16.74
C GLY A 446 -3.98 23.73 -16.76
N LEU A 447 -3.42 22.61 -17.23
CA LEU A 447 -4.09 21.28 -17.12
C LEU A 447 -3.92 20.62 -15.75
N SER A 448 -2.91 21.05 -15.00
CA SER A 448 -2.52 20.47 -13.72
C SER A 448 -3.39 20.96 -12.55
N SER A 449 -4.12 22.08 -12.69
CA SER A 449 -4.85 22.79 -11.60
C SER A 449 -6.15 22.14 -11.14
N CYS A 450 -6.38 20.85 -11.41
CA CYS A 450 -7.57 20.16 -10.93
C CYS A 450 -7.54 20.04 -9.40
N PRO A 451 -8.68 20.26 -8.71
CA PRO A 451 -8.79 20.05 -7.28
C PRO A 451 -8.40 18.61 -6.90
N LEU A 452 -7.57 18.48 -5.88
CA LEU A 452 -7.16 17.18 -5.35
C LEU A 452 -7.95 16.84 -4.09
N LEU A 453 -8.26 15.55 -3.96
CA LEU A 453 -8.90 14.98 -2.78
C LEU A 453 -8.13 13.76 -2.31
N MET A 454 -8.01 13.61 -0.99
CA MET A 454 -7.49 12.43 -0.33
C MET A 454 -8.59 11.84 0.55
N VAL A 455 -8.87 10.55 0.34
CA VAL A 455 -9.77 9.78 1.19
C VAL A 455 -8.96 8.66 1.84
N GLU A 456 -8.79 8.71 3.15
CA GLU A 456 -8.06 7.70 3.91
C GLU A 456 -9.05 6.77 4.64
N PHE A 457 -8.85 5.48 4.47
CA PHE A 457 -9.51 4.45 5.26
C PHE A 457 -8.56 3.95 6.33
N ARG A 458 -8.98 4.04 7.59
CA ARG A 458 -8.14 3.71 8.74
C ARG A 458 -8.88 2.76 9.66
N SER A 459 -8.21 1.71 10.11
CA SER A 459 -8.64 0.95 11.28
C SER A 459 -7.53 0.98 12.32
N VAL A 460 -7.90 1.24 13.57
CA VAL A 460 -6.98 1.31 14.70
C VAL A 460 -7.33 0.20 15.70
N PRO A 461 -6.33 -0.47 16.29
CA PRO A 461 -6.60 -1.44 17.34
C PRO A 461 -7.33 -0.80 18.52
N ALA A 462 -8.39 -1.46 18.98
CA ALA A 462 -9.21 -1.02 20.10
C ALA A 462 -9.50 -2.18 21.06
N ARG A 463 -10.24 -1.89 22.13
CA ARG A 463 -10.83 -2.92 23.00
C ARG A 463 -12.33 -2.75 23.03
N ASP A 464 -13.06 -3.87 22.99
CA ASP A 464 -14.50 -3.82 23.18
C ASP A 464 -14.88 -3.59 24.66
N VAL A 465 -16.19 -3.46 24.92
CA VAL A 465 -16.73 -3.26 26.28
C VAL A 465 -16.36 -4.37 27.28
N MET A 466 -15.93 -5.52 26.80
CA MET A 466 -15.46 -6.65 27.62
C MET A 466 -13.92 -6.74 27.67
N GLY A 467 -13.20 -5.72 27.18
CA GLY A 467 -11.74 -5.66 27.15
C GLY A 467 -11.09 -6.55 26.10
N ARG A 468 -11.88 -7.21 25.23
CA ARG A 468 -11.37 -8.07 24.16
C ARG A 468 -10.80 -7.25 23.03
N ALA A 469 -9.94 -7.89 22.24
CA ALA A 469 -9.43 -7.37 20.99
C ALA A 469 -10.56 -6.86 20.09
N SER A 470 -10.47 -5.59 19.66
CA SER A 470 -11.38 -4.98 18.68
C SER A 470 -10.59 -4.03 17.79
N HIS A 471 -11.30 -3.31 16.92
CA HIS A 471 -10.81 -2.18 16.15
C HIS A 471 -11.86 -1.08 16.08
N GLU A 472 -11.40 0.15 15.94
CA GLU A 472 -12.21 1.30 15.54
C GLU A 472 -11.82 1.71 14.13
N SER A 473 -12.81 2.12 13.35
CA SER A 473 -12.64 2.35 11.93
C SER A 473 -13.08 3.76 11.56
N PHE A 474 -12.29 4.41 10.72
CA PHE A 474 -12.45 5.80 10.36
C PHE A 474 -12.33 6.01 8.85
N ILE A 475 -13.06 7.00 8.36
CA ILE A 475 -12.90 7.55 7.01
C ILE A 475 -12.55 9.03 7.18
N GLU A 476 -11.43 9.45 6.60
CA GLU A 476 -10.94 10.82 6.66
C GLU A 476 -10.91 11.39 5.24
N ILE A 477 -11.59 12.51 5.02
CA ILE A 477 -11.62 13.21 3.73
C ILE A 477 -10.89 14.54 3.89
N THR A 478 -9.93 14.79 3.00
CA THR A 478 -9.13 16.02 2.98
C THR A 478 -9.02 16.54 1.55
N GLY A 479 -9.16 17.84 1.36
CA GLY A 479 -9.12 18.50 0.05
C GLY A 479 -10.19 19.57 -0.10
N ALA A 480 -10.03 20.43 -1.12
CA ALA A 480 -10.95 21.53 -1.38
C ALA A 480 -12.37 21.02 -1.67
N ASN A 481 -13.38 21.68 -1.08
CA ASN A 481 -14.78 21.36 -1.37
C ASN A 481 -15.24 22.00 -2.69
N VAL A 482 -14.82 21.42 -3.81
CA VAL A 482 -15.24 21.88 -5.15
C VAL A 482 -16.47 21.09 -5.60
N ASN A 483 -17.45 21.76 -6.18
CA ASN A 483 -18.69 21.15 -6.71
C ASN A 483 -19.45 20.28 -5.68
N ASP A 484 -19.44 20.70 -4.41
CA ASP A 484 -20.04 19.98 -3.28
C ASP A 484 -19.56 18.53 -3.15
N VAL A 485 -18.28 18.28 -3.46
CA VAL A 485 -17.68 16.95 -3.32
C VAL A 485 -17.73 16.44 -1.88
N HIS A 486 -17.64 17.34 -0.89
CA HIS A 486 -17.78 17.00 0.53
C HIS A 486 -19.18 16.45 0.85
N GLY A 487 -20.25 17.15 0.42
CA GLY A 487 -21.63 16.71 0.63
C GLY A 487 -21.93 15.38 -0.06
N LYS A 488 -21.49 15.23 -1.32
CA LYS A 488 -21.68 14.00 -2.10
C LYS A 488 -20.91 12.81 -1.53
N LEU A 489 -19.68 13.01 -1.06
CA LEU A 489 -18.91 11.94 -0.41
C LEU A 489 -19.47 11.59 0.97
N ALA A 490 -19.89 12.59 1.76
CA ALA A 490 -20.57 12.34 3.03
C ALA A 490 -21.82 11.48 2.82
N GLY A 491 -22.66 11.83 1.85
CA GLY A 491 -23.83 11.05 1.48
C GLY A 491 -23.48 9.61 1.07
N PHE A 492 -22.43 9.44 0.25
CA PHE A 492 -21.93 8.12 -0.15
C PHE A 492 -21.48 7.27 1.04
N VAL A 493 -20.56 7.79 1.88
CA VAL A 493 -19.99 7.01 2.98
C VAL A 493 -21.02 6.70 4.06
N GLN A 494 -21.99 7.59 4.29
CA GLN A 494 -23.06 7.34 5.26
C GLN A 494 -24.02 6.25 4.76
N SER A 495 -24.42 6.30 3.48
CA SER A 495 -25.38 5.35 2.90
C SER A 495 -24.79 3.97 2.60
N HIS A 496 -23.54 3.90 2.10
CA HIS A 496 -22.94 2.65 1.62
C HIS A 496 -21.90 2.06 2.57
N MET A 497 -21.28 2.87 3.43
CA MET A 497 -20.24 2.45 4.37
C MET A 497 -20.66 2.53 5.84
N GLN A 498 -21.96 2.77 6.10
CA GLN A 498 -22.55 2.78 7.44
C GLN A 498 -21.76 3.68 8.40
N SER A 499 -21.35 4.84 7.89
CA SER A 499 -20.51 5.75 8.64
C SER A 499 -21.33 6.87 9.29
N ARG A 500 -20.78 7.45 10.36
CA ARG A 500 -21.35 8.60 11.06
C ARG A 500 -20.31 9.69 11.17
N LEU A 501 -20.70 10.92 10.84
CA LEU A 501 -19.83 12.09 10.97
C LEU A 501 -19.47 12.30 12.44
N ILE A 502 -18.18 12.47 12.72
CA ILE A 502 -17.65 12.72 14.07
C ILE A 502 -16.86 14.01 14.17
N ALA A 503 -16.37 14.54 13.05
CA ALA A 503 -15.62 15.79 13.06
C ALA A 503 -15.70 16.51 11.71
N THR A 504 -15.65 17.84 11.77
CA THR A 504 -15.45 18.74 10.64
C THR A 504 -14.25 19.65 10.94
N ALA A 505 -13.43 19.93 9.93
CA ALA A 505 -12.28 20.83 9.99
C ALA A 505 -11.31 20.59 11.16
N THR A 506 -10.79 19.36 11.31
CA THR A 506 -9.75 19.05 12.32
C THR A 506 -8.35 19.37 11.79
N PRO A 507 -7.30 19.32 12.62
CA PRO A 507 -5.92 19.41 12.14
C PRO A 507 -5.50 18.29 11.18
N THR A 508 -6.19 17.14 11.20
CA THR A 508 -5.85 15.94 10.42
C THR A 508 -6.63 15.81 9.12
N CYS A 509 -7.89 16.25 9.09
CA CYS A 509 -8.79 16.10 7.94
C CYS A 509 -9.90 17.16 7.90
N ASP A 510 -10.56 17.31 6.75
CA ASP A 510 -11.67 18.25 6.58
C ASP A 510 -13.01 17.64 7.00
N LEU A 511 -13.23 16.36 6.72
CA LEU A 511 -14.33 15.57 7.27
C LEU A 511 -13.81 14.27 7.87
N GLY A 512 -14.28 13.94 9.08
CA GLY A 512 -13.96 12.69 9.76
C GLY A 512 -15.21 11.90 10.11
N PHE A 513 -15.21 10.62 9.78
CA PHE A 513 -16.30 9.69 10.07
C PHE A 513 -15.81 8.49 10.88
N VAL A 514 -16.65 7.98 11.78
CA VAL A 514 -16.53 6.61 12.28
C VAL A 514 -17.27 5.68 11.31
N CYS A 515 -16.73 4.50 11.03
CA CYS A 515 -17.20 3.58 10.00
C CYS A 515 -17.39 2.17 10.56
N ASP A 516 -18.60 1.63 10.46
CA ASP A 516 -18.89 0.27 10.97
C ASP A 516 -18.76 -0.82 9.90
N ALA A 517 -18.54 -0.44 8.64
CA ALA A 517 -18.45 -1.37 7.51
C ALA A 517 -17.09 -2.09 7.41
N PHE A 518 -16.05 -1.58 8.06
CA PHE A 518 -14.69 -2.10 7.92
C PHE A 518 -14.43 -3.31 8.82
N HIS A 519 -14.08 -4.41 8.18
CA HIS A 519 -13.82 -5.69 8.80
C HIS A 519 -12.40 -6.16 8.51
N MET A 520 -11.81 -6.81 9.51
CA MET A 520 -10.47 -7.37 9.45
C MET A 520 -10.45 -8.73 10.15
N LYS A 521 -9.78 -9.70 9.54
CA LYS A 521 -9.52 -10.99 10.18
C LYS A 521 -8.29 -10.89 11.07
N GLU A 522 -8.33 -11.56 12.23
CA GLU A 522 -7.16 -11.71 13.07
C GLU A 522 -6.18 -12.71 12.43
N ALA A 523 -4.92 -12.32 12.26
CA ALA A 523 -3.85 -13.25 11.96
C ALA A 523 -3.29 -13.81 13.28
N ALA A 524 -3.12 -15.14 13.36
CA ALA A 524 -2.74 -15.84 14.58
C ALA A 524 -1.22 -15.89 14.86
N LEU A 525 -0.42 -15.03 14.23
CA LEU A 525 1.02 -14.92 14.50
C LEU A 525 1.26 -14.13 15.79
N ASP A 526 2.20 -14.58 16.63
CA ASP A 526 2.55 -13.92 17.90
C ASP A 526 3.17 -12.54 17.65
N CYS A 527 2.41 -11.51 18.04
CA CYS A 527 2.62 -10.11 17.73
C CYS A 527 3.25 -9.36 18.91
N LYS A 528 4.48 -9.70 19.30
CA LYS A 528 5.22 -8.88 20.29
C LYS A 528 5.41 -7.42 19.86
N GLU A 529 5.17 -7.09 18.57
CA GLU A 529 5.40 -5.75 18.00
C GLU A 529 4.20 -5.23 17.15
N GLY A 530 2.99 -5.78 17.30
CA GLY A 530 1.75 -5.29 16.63
C GLY A 530 1.00 -6.36 15.82
N ARG A 531 -0.34 -6.32 15.81
CA ARG A 531 -1.18 -7.31 15.12
C ARG A 531 -0.89 -7.32 13.62
N PHE A 532 -0.57 -8.47 13.05
CA PHE A 532 -0.69 -8.64 11.60
C PHE A 532 -2.16 -8.47 11.21
N LEU A 533 -2.42 -7.54 10.30
CA LEU A 533 -3.71 -7.43 9.64
C LEU A 533 -3.86 -8.67 8.76
N GLY A 534 -4.87 -9.50 9.03
CA GLY A 534 -5.27 -10.57 8.12
C GLY A 534 -5.95 -9.99 6.88
N GLU A 535 -6.84 -10.77 6.26
CA GLU A 535 -7.68 -10.25 5.18
C GLU A 535 -8.50 -9.04 5.68
N THR A 536 -8.69 -8.03 4.82
CA THR A 536 -9.54 -6.87 5.12
C THR A 536 -10.49 -6.61 3.96
N ASN A 537 -11.60 -5.93 4.22
CA ASN A 537 -12.53 -5.49 3.16
C ASN A 537 -12.26 -4.05 2.67
N PHE A 538 -11.11 -3.45 3.00
CA PHE A 538 -10.77 -2.09 2.56
C PHE A 538 -10.76 -1.97 1.04
N GLY A 539 -10.13 -2.93 0.36
CA GLY A 539 -10.06 -2.96 -1.10
C GLY A 539 -11.43 -2.96 -1.77
N LYS A 540 -12.40 -3.66 -1.18
CA LYS A 540 -13.78 -3.74 -1.68
C LYS A 540 -14.43 -2.36 -1.72
N TYR A 541 -14.41 -1.65 -0.60
CA TYR A 541 -14.97 -0.30 -0.51
C TYR A 541 -14.14 0.74 -1.28
N ALA A 542 -12.81 0.60 -1.33
CA ALA A 542 -11.95 1.53 -2.05
C ALA A 542 -12.23 1.49 -3.56
N MET A 543 -12.44 0.30 -4.13
CA MET A 543 -12.80 0.19 -5.55
C MET A 543 -14.19 0.74 -5.83
N ARG A 544 -15.18 0.48 -4.97
CA ARG A 544 -16.52 1.06 -5.14
C ARG A 544 -16.54 2.57 -5.00
N LEU A 545 -15.72 3.13 -4.11
CA LEU A 545 -15.50 4.57 -4.02
C LEU A 545 -14.84 5.11 -5.30
N CYS A 546 -13.86 4.41 -5.87
CA CYS A 546 -13.26 4.80 -7.16
C CYS A 546 -14.29 4.80 -8.29
N ASP A 547 -15.15 3.78 -8.34
CA ASP A 547 -16.22 3.68 -9.33
C ASP A 547 -17.22 4.84 -9.18
N TYR A 548 -17.65 5.11 -7.95
CA TYR A 548 -18.52 6.24 -7.64
C TYR A 548 -17.89 7.58 -8.01
N MET A 549 -16.61 7.77 -7.68
CA MET A 549 -15.89 9.00 -8.00
C MET A 549 -15.85 9.23 -9.51
N VAL A 550 -15.57 8.21 -10.32
CA VAL A 550 -15.49 8.36 -11.78
C VAL A 550 -16.86 8.62 -12.40
N ASP A 551 -17.91 7.93 -11.96
CA ASP A 551 -19.21 8.01 -12.64
C ASP A 551 -20.12 9.14 -12.12
N TYR A 552 -19.88 9.66 -10.90
CA TYR A 552 -20.76 10.64 -10.25
C TYR A 552 -20.08 11.94 -9.82
N LEU A 553 -18.75 11.97 -9.72
CA LEU A 553 -18.00 13.15 -9.26
C LEU A 553 -16.98 13.68 -10.29
N GLY A 554 -16.54 12.82 -11.21
CA GLY A 554 -15.46 13.06 -12.18
C GLY A 554 -15.94 13.51 -13.55
#